data_AF-A0A941PL84-F1
#
_entry.id   AF-A0A941PL84-F1
#
_cell.length_a   1.000
_cell.length_b   1.000
_cell.length_c   1.000
_cell.angle_alpha   90.00
_cell.angle_beta   90.00
_cell.angle_gamma   90.00
#
_symmetry.space_group_name_H-M   'P 1'
#
loop_
_entity.id
_entity.type
_entity.pdbx_description
1 polymer ?
#
loop_
_entity_poly.entity_id
_entity_poly.type
_entity_poly.pdbx_seq_one_letter_code
_entity_poly.pdbx_strand_id
1 'polypeptide(L)'
;MTRAQFDAASELALKEIERRRAIYLSNAPPVPANGATAIIVDDGIATGASMRAAVEAVRRRGPARVVVAVPVAPREAVAEFSELADAFVCIAAPAHFGAVGYYYDDFRQLTDEDVMALMRQARTLRSDNSAAEAE
;
A
#
# COMPACT_ATOMS: atom_id res chain seq x y z
N MET A 1 1.99 -20.35 19.02
CA MET A 1 0.88 -19.39 19.20
C MET A 1 -0.42 -20.17 19.30
N THR A 2 -1.21 -19.95 20.34
CA THR A 2 -2.52 -20.59 20.51
C THR A 2 -3.60 -19.86 19.71
N ARG A 3 -4.75 -20.50 19.49
CA ARG A 3 -5.89 -19.87 18.82
C ARG A 3 -6.33 -18.58 19.53
N ALA A 4 -6.43 -18.63 20.86
CA ALA A 4 -6.77 -17.47 21.67
C ALA A 4 -5.75 -16.33 21.54
N GLN A 5 -4.45 -16.63 21.47
CA GLN A 5 -3.41 -15.62 21.24
C GLN A 5 -3.55 -14.94 19.87
N PHE A 6 -3.87 -15.73 18.84
CA PHE A 6 -4.10 -15.20 17.49
C PHE A 6 -5.34 -14.31 17.41
N ASP A 7 -6.45 -14.76 17.97
CA ASP A 7 -7.72 -14.03 17.94
C ASP A 7 -7.57 -12.69 18.70
N ALA A 8 -6.92 -12.69 19.87
CA ALA A 8 -6.65 -11.46 20.62
C ALA A 8 -5.75 -10.47 19.85
N ALA A 9 -4.69 -10.95 19.19
CA ALA A 9 -3.83 -10.09 18.36
C ALA A 9 -4.59 -9.53 17.16
N SER A 10 -5.48 -10.33 16.55
CA SER A 10 -6.31 -9.92 15.42
C SER A 10 -7.31 -8.83 15.81
N GLU A 11 -7.97 -8.96 16.97
CA GLU A 11 -8.88 -7.93 17.47
C GLU A 11 -8.18 -6.60 17.72
N LEU A 12 -6.96 -6.61 18.27
CA LEU A 12 -6.16 -5.40 18.47
C LEU A 12 -5.76 -4.77 17.14
N ALA A 13 -5.34 -5.57 16.15
CA ALA A 13 -4.98 -5.09 14.83
C ALA A 13 -6.19 -4.48 14.09
N LEU A 14 -7.37 -5.08 14.21
CA LEU A 14 -8.60 -4.55 13.61
C LEU A 14 -9.00 -3.20 14.23
N LYS A 15 -8.93 -3.06 15.55
CA LYS A 15 -9.16 -1.78 16.24
C LYS A 15 -8.21 -0.69 15.75
N GLU A 16 -6.94 -1.03 15.55
CA GLU A 16 -5.95 -0.08 15.03
C GLU A 16 -6.21 0.30 13.57
N ILE A 17 -6.62 -0.65 12.73
CA ILE A 17 -7.04 -0.38 11.35
C ILE A 17 -8.22 0.61 11.34
N GLU A 18 -9.22 0.40 12.19
CA GLU A 18 -10.39 1.29 12.30
C GLU A 18 -9.98 2.69 12.77
N ARG A 19 -9.14 2.78 13.80
CA ARG A 19 -8.62 4.06 14.31
C ARG A 19 -7.88 4.82 13.21
N ARG A 20 -6.91 4.17 12.54
CA ARG A 20 -6.14 4.77 11.43
C ARG A 20 -7.02 5.18 10.27
N ARG A 21 -8.00 4.35 9.91
CA ARG A 21 -8.96 4.67 8.85
C ARG A 21 -9.74 5.94 9.16
N ALA A 22 -10.18 6.12 10.41
CA ALA A 22 -10.90 7.31 10.83
C ALA A 22 -10.05 8.58 10.70
N ILE A 23 -8.80 8.55 11.19
CA ILE A 23 -7.93 9.73 11.17
C ILE A 23 -7.36 10.03 9.78
N TYR A 24 -6.90 9.02 9.03
CA TYR A 24 -6.23 9.23 7.73
C TYR A 24 -7.22 9.67 6.65
N LEU A 25 -8.44 9.11 6.66
CA LEU A 25 -9.44 9.44 5.65
C LEU A 25 -10.27 10.66 6.06
N SER A 26 -10.48 10.96 7.35
CA SER A 26 -11.25 12.12 7.82
C SER A 26 -12.59 12.29 7.08
N ASN A 27 -13.33 11.20 6.85
CA ASN A 27 -14.57 11.12 6.06
C ASN A 27 -14.44 11.40 4.54
N ALA A 28 -13.23 11.48 4.00
CA ALA A 28 -13.04 11.58 2.55
C ALA A 28 -13.67 10.35 1.87
N PRO A 29 -14.43 10.55 0.78
CA PRO A 29 -15.01 9.42 0.04
C PRO A 29 -13.88 8.56 -0.54
N PRO A 30 -14.09 7.23 -0.63
CA PRO A 30 -13.15 6.36 -1.33
C PRO A 30 -12.93 6.83 -2.77
N VAL A 31 -11.68 6.79 -3.23
CA VAL A 31 -11.37 6.99 -4.64
C VAL A 31 -11.97 5.82 -5.44
N PRO A 32 -12.78 6.08 -6.49
CA PRO A 32 -13.31 5.03 -7.34
C PRO A 32 -12.18 4.25 -8.01
N ALA A 33 -12.24 2.93 -7.93
CA ALA A 33 -11.29 2.04 -8.60
C ALA A 33 -11.89 1.35 -9.83
N ASN A 34 -13.23 1.32 -9.95
CA ASN A 34 -13.91 0.57 -10.99
C ASN A 34 -13.53 1.08 -12.39
N GLY A 35 -13.03 0.20 -13.25
CA GLY A 35 -12.56 0.54 -14.60
C GLY A 35 -11.25 1.35 -14.65
N ALA A 36 -10.67 1.71 -13.51
CA ALA A 36 -9.41 2.46 -13.45
C ALA A 36 -8.18 1.54 -13.44
N THR A 37 -7.00 2.11 -13.71
CA THR A 37 -5.73 1.46 -13.37
C THR A 37 -5.38 1.80 -11.92
N ALA A 38 -5.41 0.81 -11.04
CA ALA A 38 -5.00 0.95 -9.65
C ALA A 38 -3.52 0.59 -9.51
N ILE A 39 -2.72 1.52 -8.98
CA ILE A 39 -1.32 1.31 -8.67
C ILE A 39 -1.18 1.21 -7.15
N ILE A 40 -0.69 0.06 -6.67
CA ILE A 40 -0.43 -0.19 -5.25
C ILE A 40 1.08 -0.07 -5.03
N VAL A 41 1.47 0.81 -4.11
CA VAL A 41 2.85 1.16 -3.81
C VAL A 41 3.15 0.93 -2.33
N ASP A 42 4.40 0.56 -2.05
CA ASP A 42 4.96 0.44 -0.70
C ASP A 42 6.47 0.73 -0.74
N ASP A 43 7.12 0.88 0.42
CA ASP A 43 8.57 1.08 0.53
C ASP A 43 9.38 -0.18 0.15
N GLY A 44 8.78 -1.34 0.25
CA GLY A 44 9.35 -2.59 -0.19
C GLY A 44 8.45 -3.77 0.12
N ILE A 45 8.84 -4.93 -0.39
CA ILE A 45 8.21 -6.20 -0.04
C ILE A 45 9.22 -7.02 0.73
N ALA A 46 8.90 -7.39 1.97
CA ALA A 46 9.65 -8.40 2.71
C ALA A 46 9.01 -9.79 2.54
N THR A 47 7.84 -10.00 3.17
CA THR A 47 7.08 -11.27 3.08
C THR A 47 5.91 -11.22 2.11
N GLY A 48 5.52 -10.02 1.65
CA GLY A 48 4.43 -9.81 0.70
C GLY A 48 3.01 -9.97 1.26
N ALA A 49 2.82 -10.44 2.50
CA ALA A 49 1.48 -10.70 3.05
C ALA A 49 0.54 -9.48 2.98
N SER A 50 1.01 -8.30 3.40
CA SER A 50 0.24 -7.05 3.33
C SER A 50 -0.09 -6.65 1.89
N MET A 51 0.89 -6.75 0.99
CA MET A 51 0.72 -6.40 -0.42
C MET A 51 -0.29 -7.33 -1.11
N ARG A 52 -0.27 -8.64 -0.82
CA ARG A 52 -1.27 -9.59 -1.33
C ARG A 52 -2.68 -9.24 -0.90
N ALA A 53 -2.87 -8.99 0.39
CA ALA A 53 -4.16 -8.58 0.93
C ALA A 53 -4.66 -7.27 0.28
N ALA A 54 -3.76 -6.32 0.01
CA ALA A 54 -4.08 -5.08 -0.69
C ALA A 54 -4.51 -5.34 -2.15
N VAL A 55 -3.77 -6.14 -2.91
CA VAL A 55 -4.11 -6.51 -4.29
C VAL A 55 -5.49 -7.17 -4.35
N GLU A 56 -5.76 -8.16 -3.50
CA GLU A 56 -7.06 -8.83 -3.45
C GLU A 56 -8.19 -7.86 -3.10
N ALA A 57 -7.98 -6.98 -2.11
CA ALA A 57 -8.97 -5.99 -1.71
C ALA A 57 -9.28 -4.98 -2.82
N VAL A 58 -8.27 -4.58 -3.60
CA VAL A 58 -8.42 -3.68 -4.75
C VAL A 58 -9.09 -4.39 -5.91
N ARG A 59 -8.72 -5.63 -6.26
CA ARG A 59 -9.36 -6.41 -7.32
C ARG A 59 -10.87 -6.57 -7.09
N ARG A 60 -11.31 -6.75 -5.84
CA ARG A 60 -12.75 -6.80 -5.49
C ARG A 60 -13.54 -5.52 -5.82
N ARG A 61 -12.86 -4.40 -6.12
CA ARG A 61 -13.49 -3.13 -6.52
C ARG A 61 -13.59 -2.95 -8.05
N GLY A 62 -13.24 -3.96 -8.84
CA GLY A 62 -13.40 -3.96 -10.30
C GLY A 62 -12.47 -3.03 -11.10
N PRO A 63 -11.19 -2.85 -10.76
CA PRO A 63 -10.28 -2.07 -11.60
C PRO A 63 -10.08 -2.73 -12.97
N ALA A 64 -9.80 -1.92 -13.99
CA ALA A 64 -9.39 -2.42 -15.30
C ALA A 64 -7.99 -3.04 -15.26
N ARG A 65 -7.13 -2.54 -14.37
CA ARG A 65 -5.78 -3.04 -14.15
C ARG A 65 -5.32 -2.82 -12.71
N VAL A 66 -4.56 -3.77 -12.17
CA VAL A 66 -3.84 -3.66 -10.90
C VAL A 66 -2.35 -3.78 -11.17
N VAL A 67 -1.60 -2.74 -10.78
CA VAL A 67 -0.13 -2.70 -10.84
C VAL A 67 0.39 -2.66 -9.41
N VAL A 68 1.40 -3.47 -9.12
CA VAL A 68 2.18 -3.37 -7.87
C VAL A 68 3.53 -2.76 -8.20
N ALA A 69 3.94 -1.73 -7.46
CA ALA A 69 5.21 -1.05 -7.67
C ALA A 69 5.94 -0.84 -6.34
N VAL A 70 7.17 -1.36 -6.23
CA VAL A 70 7.99 -1.20 -5.01
C VAL A 70 9.48 -0.97 -5.34
N PRO A 71 10.22 -0.20 -4.52
CA PRO A 71 11.65 -0.02 -4.73
C PRO A 71 12.46 -1.31 -4.56
N VAL A 72 12.16 -2.14 -3.56
CA VAL A 72 12.94 -3.35 -3.27
C VAL A 72 12.03 -4.52 -2.87
N ALA A 73 12.38 -5.72 -3.35
CA ALA A 73 11.72 -6.96 -2.96
C ALA A 73 12.71 -8.15 -3.03
N PRO A 74 12.51 -9.25 -2.29
CA PRO A 74 13.26 -10.48 -2.52
C PRO A 74 12.96 -11.03 -3.92
N ARG A 75 13.90 -11.77 -4.52
CA ARG A 75 13.72 -12.32 -5.87
C ARG A 75 12.48 -13.20 -5.99
N GLU A 76 12.13 -13.92 -4.93
CA GLU A 76 10.99 -14.81 -4.86
C GLU A 76 9.66 -14.04 -5.03
N ALA A 77 9.59 -12.80 -4.54
CA ALA A 77 8.41 -11.95 -4.71
C ALA A 77 8.20 -11.55 -6.18
N VAL A 78 9.24 -11.51 -7.01
CA VAL A 78 9.11 -11.15 -8.43
C VAL A 78 8.20 -12.14 -9.16
N ALA A 79 8.41 -13.44 -8.97
CA ALA A 79 7.59 -14.47 -9.59
C ALA A 79 6.15 -14.42 -9.06
N GLU A 80 6.00 -14.39 -7.73
CA GLU A 80 4.69 -14.38 -7.08
C GLU A 80 3.81 -13.19 -7.48
N PHE A 81 4.35 -11.97 -7.45
CA PHE A 81 3.56 -10.77 -7.75
C PHE A 81 3.35 -10.54 -9.24
N SER A 82 4.19 -11.11 -10.11
CA SER A 82 3.95 -11.11 -11.55
C SER A 82 2.74 -11.97 -11.93
N GLU A 83 2.39 -12.97 -11.14
CA GLU A 83 1.17 -13.76 -11.32
C GLU A 83 -0.05 -13.12 -10.66
N LEU A 84 0.13 -12.46 -9.52
CA LEU A 84 -0.97 -11.88 -8.73
C LEU A 84 -1.50 -10.54 -9.29
N ALA A 85 -0.62 -9.72 -9.86
CA ALA A 85 -0.94 -8.41 -10.43
C ALA A 85 -0.82 -8.41 -11.95
N ASP A 86 -1.45 -7.45 -12.63
CA ASP A 86 -1.36 -7.32 -14.08
C ASP A 86 -0.04 -6.67 -14.53
N ALA A 87 0.72 -6.12 -13.58
CA ALA A 87 2.14 -5.81 -13.70
C ALA A 87 2.78 -5.71 -12.31
N PHE A 88 4.01 -6.16 -12.21
CA PHE A 88 4.88 -5.94 -11.05
C PHE A 88 6.11 -5.14 -11.47
N VAL A 89 6.32 -4.00 -10.80
CA VAL A 89 7.46 -3.11 -11.04
C VAL A 89 8.33 -3.11 -9.78
N CYS A 90 9.55 -3.59 -9.91
CA CYS A 90 10.52 -3.62 -8.82
C CYS A 90 11.85 -3.03 -9.29
N ILE A 91 12.39 -2.05 -8.56
CA ILE A 91 13.65 -1.41 -8.93
C ILE A 91 14.84 -2.34 -8.62
N ALA A 92 14.86 -2.94 -7.43
CA ALA A 92 15.92 -3.84 -6.98
C ALA A 92 15.39 -5.18 -6.44
N ALA A 93 15.87 -6.29 -7.02
CA ALA A 93 15.58 -7.65 -6.58
C ALA A 93 16.86 -8.38 -6.11
N PRO A 94 17.43 -8.01 -4.95
CA PRO A 94 18.66 -8.59 -4.42
C PRO A 94 18.52 -10.09 -4.16
N ALA A 95 19.59 -10.85 -4.45
CA ALA A 95 19.63 -12.30 -4.17
C ALA A 95 19.71 -12.62 -2.67
N HIS A 96 20.28 -11.72 -1.88
CA HIS A 96 20.33 -11.80 -0.43
C HIS A 96 19.54 -10.63 0.15
N PHE A 97 18.25 -10.86 0.35
CA PHE A 97 17.37 -9.87 0.96
C PHE A 97 17.44 -9.97 2.49
N GLY A 98 17.77 -8.86 3.16
CA GLY A 98 17.72 -8.73 4.61
C GLY A 98 16.37 -8.16 5.06
N ALA A 99 16.33 -6.84 5.24
CA ALA A 99 15.12 -6.08 5.52
C ALA A 99 14.99 -4.90 4.56
N VAL A 100 13.77 -4.40 4.36
CA VAL A 100 13.51 -3.23 3.51
C VAL A 100 14.37 -2.03 3.92
N GLY A 101 14.50 -1.77 5.23
CA GLY A 101 15.26 -0.64 5.75
C GLY A 101 16.76 -0.63 5.44
N TYR A 102 17.36 -1.73 4.96
CA TYR A 102 18.76 -1.74 4.52
C TYR A 102 18.99 -1.02 3.19
N TYR A 103 17.92 -0.73 2.45
CA TYR A 103 17.98 -0.09 1.14
C TYR A 103 17.68 1.41 1.20
N TYR A 104 17.58 1.96 2.41
CA TYR A 104 17.26 3.37 2.67
C TYR A 104 18.30 3.97 3.62
N ASP A 105 18.87 5.11 3.22
CA ASP A 105 19.76 5.88 4.10
C ASP A 105 19.01 6.45 5.33
N ASP A 106 17.74 6.82 5.13
CA ASP A 106 16.81 7.23 6.18
C ASP A 106 15.56 6.35 6.14
N PHE A 107 15.41 5.51 7.16
CA PHE A 107 14.28 4.60 7.33
C PHE A 107 13.54 4.85 8.65
N ARG A 108 13.38 6.13 9.02
CA ARG A 108 12.61 6.52 10.21
C ARG A 108 11.14 6.14 10.05
N GLN A 109 10.52 5.73 11.17
CA GLN A 109 9.10 5.45 11.22
C GLN A 109 8.29 6.75 11.09
N LEU A 110 7.27 6.71 10.23
CA LEU A 110 6.31 7.81 10.08
C LEU A 110 5.29 7.78 11.22
N THR A 111 4.99 8.96 11.75
CA THR A 111 3.90 9.18 12.71
C THR A 111 2.55 9.30 12.00
N ASP A 112 1.46 9.23 12.77
CA ASP A 112 0.13 9.50 12.24
C ASP A 112 0.03 10.93 11.68
N GLU A 113 0.69 11.89 12.32
CA GLU A 113 0.77 13.28 11.91
C GLU A 113 1.46 13.44 10.55
N ASP A 114 2.57 12.73 10.32
CA ASP A 114 3.30 12.73 9.05
C ASP A 114 2.41 12.23 7.91
N VAL A 115 1.74 11.08 8.12
CA VAL A 115 0.83 10.48 7.13
C VAL A 115 -0.33 11.43 6.83
N MET A 116 -0.94 12.02 7.86
CA MET A 116 -2.04 12.96 7.68
C MET A 116 -1.61 14.23 6.93
N ALA A 117 -0.40 14.73 7.16
CA ALA A 117 0.15 15.87 6.43
C ALA A 117 0.32 15.56 4.94
N LEU A 118 0.92 14.41 4.60
CA LEU A 118 1.09 13.95 3.22
C LEU A 118 -0.27 13.74 2.52
N MET A 119 -1.24 13.14 3.20
CA MET A 119 -2.59 12.93 2.66
C MET A 119 -3.31 14.25 2.37
N ARG A 120 -3.10 15.30 3.18
CA ARG A 120 -3.63 16.65 2.91
C ARG A 120 -2.97 17.25 1.67
N GLN A 121 -1.64 17.19 1.56
CA GLN A 121 -0.91 17.69 0.40
C GLN A 121 -1.37 16.99 -0.90
N ALA A 122 -1.51 15.67 -0.87
CA ALA A 122 -2.00 14.90 -2.03
C ALA A 122 -3.42 15.30 -2.46
N ARG A 123 -4.30 15.69 -1.52
CA ARG A 123 -5.64 16.20 -1.84
C ARG A 123 -5.58 17.53 -2.61
N THR A 124 -4.70 18.44 -2.19
CA THR A 124 -4.48 19.73 -2.87
C THR A 124 -3.93 19.54 -4.28
N LEU A 125 -2.94 18.67 -4.46
CA LEU A 125 -2.38 18.39 -5.79
C LEU A 125 -3.45 17.87 -6.77
N ARG A 126 -4.41 17.08 -6.29
CA ARG A 126 -5.53 16.60 -7.12
C ARG A 126 -6.52 17.69 -7.48
N SER A 127 -6.85 18.60 -6.56
CA SER A 127 -7.76 19.71 -6.89
C SER A 127 -7.16 20.60 -7.97
N ASP A 128 -5.86 20.87 -7.88
CA ASP A 128 -5.16 21.73 -8.84
C ASP A 128 -5.10 21.07 -10.23
N ASN A 129 -4.83 19.75 -10.29
CA ASN A 129 -4.82 19.01 -11.55
C ASN A 129 -6.22 18.92 -12.19
N SER A 130 -7.28 18.75 -11.37
CA SER A 130 -8.65 18.72 -11.88
C SER A 130 -9.15 20.08 -12.39
N ALA A 131 -8.63 21.18 -11.83
CA ALA A 131 -8.93 22.52 -12.31
C ALA A 131 -8.21 22.82 -13.64
N ALA A 132 -6.97 22.34 -13.79
CA ALA A 132 -6.19 22.50 -15.02
C ALA A 132 -6.69 21.65 -16.20
N GLU A 133 -7.32 20.50 -15.95
CA GLU A 133 -7.93 19.65 -17.00
C GLU A 133 -9.32 20.12 -17.46
N ALA A 134 -9.94 21.07 -16.72
CA ALA A 134 -11.26 21.61 -17.03
C ALA A 134 -11.22 22.91 -17.86
N GLU A 135 -10.04 23.41 -18.20
CA GLU A 135 -9.77 24.58 -19.06
C GLU A 135 -9.24 24.14 -20.42
#